data_AF-A0A437R1D9-F1
#
_entry.id   AF-A0A437R1D9-F1
#
_cell.length_a   1.000
_cell.length_b   1.000
_cell.length_c   1.000
_cell.angle_alpha   90.00
_cell.angle_beta   90.00
_cell.angle_gamma   90.00
#
_symmetry.space_group_name_H-M   'P 1'
#
loop_
_entity.id
_entity.type
_entity.pdbx_description
1 polymer ?
#
loop_
_entity_poly.entity_id
_entity_poly.type
_entity_poly.pdbx_seq_one_letter_code
_entity_poly.pdbx_strand_id
1 'polypeptide(L)'
;MSLSITFELQEPDLDYFRQIMAKTQGAVSSLNQQQILAASKKLAQDVDGKVPEFMASRILKLQQLVALVEDKEWDLTDEETAEVLSALAYFAKPEDLISDHVPVLGFLDDAIMIELVAQSLADDIQAYDEFCKFRAAEIARRGAETSPSKADWLETKKQELFLWMRRRRAERRSGGGGGFRSIFRPGG
;
A
#
# COMPACT_ATOMS: atom_id res chain seq x y z
N MET A 1 24.08 21.34 -10.80
CA MET A 1 24.07 20.44 -11.97
C MET A 1 23.75 19.04 -11.45
N SER A 2 22.87 18.30 -12.11
CA SER A 2 22.52 16.91 -11.75
C SER A 2 22.92 15.98 -12.89
N LEU A 3 23.46 14.81 -12.53
CA LEU A 3 23.75 13.70 -13.45
C LEU A 3 22.72 12.60 -13.14
N SER A 4 22.00 12.15 -14.16
CA SER A 4 21.05 11.03 -14.02
C SER A 4 21.74 9.75 -14.48
N ILE A 5 21.79 8.75 -13.59
CA ILE A 5 22.28 7.40 -13.86
C ILE A 5 21.11 6.46 -13.56
N THR A 6 20.73 5.64 -14.53
CA THR A 6 19.68 4.62 -14.38
C THR A 6 20.32 3.24 -14.42
N PHE A 7 20.00 2.42 -13.42
CA PHE A 7 20.40 1.02 -13.35
C PHE A 7 19.13 0.17 -13.22
N GLU A 8 19.11 -0.95 -13.93
CA GLU A 8 18.05 -1.94 -13.88
C GLU A 8 18.58 -3.18 -13.18
N LEU A 9 17.97 -3.53 -12.05
CA LEU A 9 18.23 -4.79 -11.35
C LEU A 9 17.45 -5.90 -12.03
N GLN A 10 18.10 -7.00 -12.35
CA GLN A 10 17.45 -8.16 -12.93
C GLN A 10 16.88 -9.06 -11.83
N GLU A 11 16.00 -10.00 -12.20
CA GLU A 11 15.37 -10.92 -11.23
C GLU A 11 16.37 -11.62 -10.29
N PRO A 12 17.55 -12.11 -10.74
CA PRO A 12 18.53 -12.71 -9.85
C PRO A 12 19.09 -11.73 -8.79
N ASP A 13 19.21 -10.45 -9.14
CA ASP A 13 19.67 -9.41 -8.22
C ASP A 13 18.56 -9.13 -7.18
N LEU A 14 17.31 -9.04 -7.63
CA LEU A 14 16.15 -8.86 -6.75
C LEU A 14 15.96 -10.05 -5.79
N ASP A 15 16.22 -11.26 -6.25
CA ASP A 15 16.15 -12.48 -5.42
C ASP A 15 17.17 -12.44 -4.27
N TYR A 16 18.33 -11.81 -4.46
CA TYR A 16 19.29 -11.61 -3.38
C TYR A 16 18.72 -10.72 -2.26
N PHE A 17 18.12 -9.57 -2.62
CA PHE A 17 17.47 -8.68 -1.65
C PHE A 17 16.29 -9.36 -0.94
N ARG A 18 15.46 -10.12 -1.69
CA ARG A 18 14.35 -10.90 -1.11
C ARG A 18 14.85 -11.94 -0.10
N GLN A 19 15.96 -12.60 -0.38
CA GLN A 19 16.55 -13.57 0.55
C GLN A 19 17.07 -12.92 1.83
N ILE A 20 17.67 -11.74 1.74
CA ILE A 20 18.12 -10.98 2.91
C ILE A 20 16.92 -10.58 3.76
N MET A 21 15.89 -10.02 3.12
CA MET A 21 14.64 -9.67 3.80
C MET A 21 14.05 -10.86 4.56
N ALA A 22 13.96 -12.04 3.92
CA ALA A 22 13.44 -13.25 4.55
C ALA A 22 14.29 -13.73 5.75
N LYS A 23 15.62 -13.59 5.68
CA LYS A 23 16.52 -13.90 6.81
C LYS A 23 16.30 -12.95 7.98
N THR A 24 16.21 -11.65 7.70
CA THR A 24 15.96 -10.62 8.72
C THR A 24 14.60 -10.84 9.37
N GLN A 25 13.56 -11.15 8.60
CA GLN A 25 12.22 -11.49 9.12
C GLN A 25 12.26 -12.69 10.08
N GLY A 26 12.96 -13.76 9.71
CA GLY A 26 13.14 -14.92 10.58
C GLY A 26 13.83 -14.58 11.91
N ALA A 27 14.84 -13.70 11.88
CA ALA A 27 15.56 -13.24 13.06
C ALA A 27 14.77 -12.21 13.91
N VAL A 28 13.81 -11.51 13.31
CA VAL A 28 13.04 -10.41 13.91
C VAL A 28 11.67 -10.86 14.44
N SER A 29 11.27 -12.11 14.24
CA SER A 29 10.06 -12.74 14.81
C SER A 29 9.86 -12.61 16.34
N SER A 30 10.85 -12.06 17.07
CA SER A 30 10.82 -11.76 18.51
C SER A 30 10.68 -10.27 18.87
N LEU A 31 10.67 -9.35 17.89
CA LEU A 31 10.49 -7.91 18.15
C LEU A 31 9.01 -7.56 18.35
N ASN A 32 8.76 -6.62 19.27
CA ASN A 32 7.43 -6.12 19.55
C ASN A 32 6.97 -5.14 18.44
N GLN A 33 5.69 -5.17 18.05
CA GLN A 33 5.09 -4.30 17.03
C GLN A 33 5.48 -2.82 17.22
N GLN A 34 5.47 -2.35 18.46
CA GLN A 34 5.85 -0.97 18.80
C GLN A 34 7.31 -0.63 18.46
N GLN A 35 8.22 -1.59 18.58
CA GLN A 35 9.64 -1.39 18.27
C GLN A 35 9.86 -1.29 16.76
N ILE A 36 9.13 -2.10 15.98
CA ILE A 36 9.20 -2.09 14.51
C ILE A 36 8.67 -0.75 13.96
N LEU A 37 7.51 -0.31 14.46
CA LEU A 37 6.93 0.98 14.07
C LEU A 37 7.81 2.15 14.50
N ALA A 38 8.36 2.11 15.71
CA ALA A 38 9.28 3.16 16.20
C ALA A 38 10.55 3.24 15.36
N ALA A 39 11.13 2.11 14.96
CA ALA A 39 12.32 2.08 14.11
C ALA A 39 12.03 2.60 12.70
N SER A 40 10.90 2.20 12.11
CA SER A 40 10.46 2.70 10.80
C SER A 40 10.20 4.22 10.82
N LYS A 41 9.60 4.73 11.90
CA LYS A 41 9.43 6.18 12.11
C LYS A 41 10.75 6.90 12.31
N LYS A 42 11.68 6.29 13.05
CA LYS A 42 13.02 6.85 13.26
C LYS A 42 13.79 6.94 11.95
N LEU A 43 13.75 5.90 11.11
CA LEU A 43 14.33 5.94 9.77
C LEU A 43 13.68 7.02 8.91
N ALA A 44 12.36 7.24 9.03
CA ALA A 44 11.71 8.35 8.33
C ALA A 44 12.09 9.75 8.86
N GLN A 45 12.52 9.87 10.12
CA GLN A 45 12.85 11.15 10.80
C GLN A 45 14.34 11.51 10.75
N ASP A 46 15.24 10.54 10.92
CA ASP A 46 16.70 10.73 10.88
C ASP A 46 17.19 11.22 9.50
N VAL A 47 16.29 11.20 8.52
CA VAL A 47 16.52 11.42 7.11
C VAL A 47 16.10 12.86 6.69
N ASP A 48 15.59 13.66 7.62
CA ASP A 48 15.20 15.05 7.39
C ASP A 48 16.44 15.98 7.43
N GLY A 49 17.02 16.26 6.25
CA GLY A 49 17.97 17.37 6.05
C GLY A 49 19.22 17.11 5.20
N LYS A 50 19.56 15.85 4.86
CA LYS A 50 20.75 15.52 4.03
C LYS A 50 20.48 14.51 2.91
N VAL A 51 19.23 14.18 2.68
CA VAL A 51 18.89 12.98 1.92
C VAL A 51 18.57 13.33 0.48
N PRO A 52 19.12 12.56 -0.48
CA PRO A 52 18.83 12.77 -1.89
C PRO A 52 17.34 12.72 -2.21
N GLU A 53 16.92 13.48 -3.22
CA GLU A 53 15.53 13.56 -3.68
C GLU A 53 14.94 12.16 -4.02
N PHE A 54 15.77 11.23 -4.50
CA PHE A 54 15.31 9.87 -4.80
C PHE A 54 14.82 9.10 -3.57
N MET A 55 15.37 9.37 -2.39
CA MET A 55 14.94 8.75 -1.13
C MET A 55 13.66 9.39 -0.58
N ALA A 56 13.45 10.70 -0.78
CA ALA A 56 12.27 11.41 -0.28
C ALA A 56 10.94 10.73 -0.66
N SER A 57 10.78 10.36 -1.94
CA SER A 57 9.59 9.66 -2.43
C SER A 57 9.35 8.29 -1.78
N ARG A 58 10.43 7.59 -1.41
CA ARG A 58 10.38 6.24 -0.82
C ARG A 58 10.05 6.31 0.67
N ILE A 59 10.60 7.30 1.38
CA ILE A 59 10.25 7.56 2.78
C ILE A 59 8.76 7.87 2.92
N LEU A 60 8.18 8.61 1.97
CA LEU A 60 6.72 8.84 1.96
C LEU A 60 5.93 7.53 1.87
N LYS A 61 6.36 6.58 1.02
CA LYS A 61 5.75 5.24 0.95
C LYS A 61 5.89 4.50 2.28
N LEU A 62 7.05 4.57 2.92
CA LEU A 62 7.28 3.97 4.24
C LEU A 62 6.35 4.59 5.30
N GLN A 63 6.19 5.91 5.31
CA GLN A 63 5.27 6.61 6.21
C GLN A 63 3.82 6.18 5.96
N GLN A 64 3.42 5.97 4.71
CA GLN A 64 2.10 5.45 4.36
C GLN A 64 1.88 4.04 4.91
N LEU A 65 2.87 3.15 4.81
CA LEU A 65 2.80 1.80 5.37
C LEU A 65 2.70 1.80 6.90
N VAL A 66 3.44 2.69 7.57
CA VAL A 66 3.32 2.88 9.02
C VAL A 66 1.93 3.41 9.39
N ALA A 67 1.41 4.39 8.64
CA ALA A 67 0.07 4.92 8.87
C ALA A 67 -1.01 3.86 8.65
N LEU A 68 -0.85 3.01 7.64
CA LEU A 68 -1.74 1.89 7.33
C LEU A 68 -1.86 0.91 8.51
N VAL A 69 -0.76 0.62 9.22
CA VAL A 69 -0.77 -0.27 10.41
C VAL A 69 -1.33 0.41 11.66
N GLU A 70 -1.12 1.72 11.82
CA GLU A 70 -1.58 2.47 12.99
C GLU A 70 -3.05 2.91 12.90
N ASP A 71 -3.64 2.90 11.70
CA ASP A 71 -4.99 3.37 11.45
C ASP A 71 -6.05 2.38 11.95
N LYS A 72 -6.59 2.65 13.14
CA LYS A 72 -7.65 1.83 13.75
C LYS A 72 -8.93 1.77 12.93
N GLU A 73 -9.22 2.78 12.11
CA GLU A 73 -10.43 2.82 11.28
C GLU A 73 -10.29 1.96 10.02
N TRP A 74 -9.05 1.65 9.62
CA TRP A 74 -8.73 0.73 8.54
C TRP A 74 -8.82 -0.74 8.96
N ASP A 75 -8.75 -1.04 10.26
CA ASP A 75 -9.03 -2.37 10.85
C ASP A 75 -8.45 -3.53 9.99
N LEU A 76 -7.12 -3.62 9.97
CA LEU A 76 -6.42 -4.73 9.36
C LEU A 76 -6.65 -6.01 10.16
N THR A 77 -6.74 -7.12 9.46
CA THR A 77 -6.71 -8.43 10.09
C THR A 77 -5.33 -8.69 10.69
N ASP A 78 -5.26 -9.62 11.66
CA ASP A 78 -3.99 -10.02 12.28
C ASP A 78 -2.98 -10.56 11.25
N GLU A 79 -3.48 -11.24 10.21
CA GLU A 79 -2.66 -11.77 9.12
C GLU A 79 -2.05 -10.65 8.26
N GLU A 80 -2.88 -9.70 7.78
CA GLU A 80 -2.41 -8.54 7.00
C GLU A 80 -1.44 -7.68 7.82
N THR A 81 -1.73 -7.48 9.11
CA THR A 81 -0.85 -6.73 10.02
C THR A 81 0.50 -7.43 10.18
N ALA A 82 0.50 -8.77 10.30
CA ALA A 82 1.74 -9.53 10.41
C ALA A 82 2.59 -9.43 9.13
N GLU A 83 1.97 -9.44 7.94
CA GLU A 83 2.69 -9.27 6.67
C GLU A 83 3.35 -7.89 6.58
N VAL A 84 2.61 -6.81 6.88
CA VAL A 84 3.16 -5.45 6.83
C VAL A 84 4.24 -5.26 7.90
N LEU A 85 4.04 -5.77 9.12
CA LEU A 85 5.06 -5.72 10.17
C LEU A 85 6.31 -6.55 9.84
N SER A 86 6.15 -7.68 9.16
CA SER A 86 7.27 -8.49 8.67
C SER A 86 8.07 -7.73 7.63
N ALA A 87 7.42 -6.97 6.75
CA ALA A 87 8.12 -6.11 5.80
C ALA A 87 8.85 -4.95 6.50
N LEU A 88 8.21 -4.33 7.50
CA LEU A 88 8.79 -3.23 8.28
C LEU A 88 9.89 -3.69 9.26
N ALA A 89 9.88 -4.96 9.66
CA ALA A 89 10.84 -5.57 10.57
C ALA A 89 12.29 -5.45 10.08
N TYR A 90 12.51 -5.46 8.76
CA TYR A 90 13.83 -5.23 8.18
C TYR A 90 14.41 -3.89 8.63
N PHE A 91 13.62 -2.80 8.62
CA PHE A 91 14.06 -1.48 9.04
C PHE A 91 14.32 -1.35 10.56
N ALA A 92 13.87 -2.32 11.35
CA ALA A 92 14.14 -2.37 12.79
C ALA A 92 15.51 -2.95 13.13
N LYS A 93 16.02 -3.86 12.28
CA LYS A 93 17.38 -4.39 12.33
C LYS A 93 17.93 -4.44 10.91
N PRO A 94 18.33 -3.28 10.36
CA PRO A 94 18.90 -3.27 9.03
C PRO A 94 20.17 -4.13 9.02
N GLU A 95 20.23 -5.09 8.10
CA GLU A 95 21.49 -5.70 7.70
C GLU A 95 22.06 -4.82 6.58
N ASP A 96 22.85 -3.82 6.94
CA ASP A 96 23.40 -2.85 5.98
C ASP A 96 24.27 -3.58 4.94
N LEU A 97 23.83 -3.65 3.68
CA LEU A 97 24.65 -4.19 2.59
C LEU A 97 25.72 -3.18 2.15
N ILE A 98 25.43 -1.89 2.35
CA ILE A 98 26.34 -0.78 2.08
C ILE A 98 26.58 -0.04 3.38
N SER A 99 27.84 0.11 3.78
CA SER A 99 28.16 0.84 5.01
C SER A 99 27.62 2.28 4.99
N ASP A 100 26.90 2.65 6.04
CA ASP A 100 26.36 3.99 6.31
C ASP A 100 27.38 5.13 6.23
N HIS A 101 28.67 4.82 6.31
CA HIS A 101 29.76 5.78 6.19
C HIS A 101 30.01 6.27 4.77
N VAL A 102 29.41 5.63 3.75
CA VAL A 102 29.54 6.07 2.35
C VAL A 102 28.44 7.08 2.03
N PRO A 103 28.78 8.38 1.84
CA PRO A 103 27.77 9.41 1.58
C PRO A 103 26.97 9.07 0.32
N VAL A 104 25.65 9.26 0.36
CA VAL A 104 24.67 9.00 -0.73
C VAL A 104 24.48 7.52 -1.07
N LEU A 105 25.55 6.72 -1.15
CA LEU A 105 25.47 5.30 -1.50
C LEU A 105 24.95 4.42 -0.36
N GLY A 106 25.17 4.78 0.91
CA GLY A 106 24.62 4.03 2.05
C GLY A 106 23.09 3.90 1.97
N PHE A 107 22.41 4.95 1.51
CA PHE A 107 20.94 4.96 1.38
C PHE A 107 20.41 4.20 0.15
N LEU A 108 21.28 3.72 -0.74
CA LEU A 108 20.84 3.06 -1.96
C LEU A 108 20.26 1.68 -1.67
N ASP A 109 20.79 0.98 -0.68
CA ASP A 109 20.26 -0.30 -0.21
C ASP A 109 18.85 -0.12 0.40
N ASP A 110 18.71 0.81 1.34
CA ASP A 110 17.40 1.18 1.91
C ASP A 110 16.39 1.60 0.83
N ALA A 111 16.84 2.33 -0.19
CA ALA A 111 15.98 2.77 -1.28
C ALA A 111 15.43 1.59 -2.10
N ILE A 112 16.23 0.55 -2.31
CA ILE A 112 15.83 -0.68 -3.00
C ILE A 112 14.88 -1.47 -2.09
N MET A 113 15.23 -1.63 -0.81
CA MET A 113 14.43 -2.36 0.16
C MET A 113 13.04 -1.75 0.37
N ILE A 114 12.95 -0.42 0.54
CA ILE A 114 11.66 0.29 0.62
C ILE A 114 10.84 0.10 -0.65
N GLU A 115 11.48 0.15 -1.82
CA GLU A 115 10.77 -0.01 -3.10
C GLU A 115 10.24 -1.44 -3.26
N LEU A 116 11.01 -2.47 -2.86
CA LEU A 116 10.57 -3.86 -2.88
C LEU A 116 9.37 -4.09 -1.97
N VAL A 117 9.42 -3.57 -0.74
CA VAL A 117 8.32 -3.65 0.23
C VAL A 117 7.08 -2.91 -0.28
N ALA A 118 7.27 -1.71 -0.83
CA ALA A 118 6.15 -0.94 -1.37
C ALA A 118 5.53 -1.60 -2.62
N GLN A 119 6.31 -2.34 -3.40
CA GLN A 119 5.79 -3.11 -4.54
C GLN A 119 5.03 -4.36 -4.07
N SER A 120 5.51 -5.07 -3.04
CA SER A 120 4.79 -6.22 -2.50
C SER A 120 3.47 -5.84 -1.85
N LEU A 121 3.40 -4.63 -1.25
CA LEU A 121 2.22 -4.08 -0.58
C LEU A 121 1.51 -3.02 -1.43
N ALA A 122 1.72 -3.02 -2.75
CA ALA A 122 1.20 -1.99 -3.63
C ALA A 122 -0.34 -1.93 -3.62
N ASP A 123 -0.97 -3.10 -3.59
CA ASP A 123 -2.43 -3.23 -3.54
C ASP A 123 -2.99 -2.70 -2.21
N ASP A 124 -2.31 -2.99 -1.08
CA ASP A 124 -2.68 -2.48 0.25
C ASP A 124 -2.55 -0.96 0.35
N ILE A 125 -1.43 -0.41 -0.15
CA ILE A 125 -1.20 1.03 -0.21
C ILE A 125 -2.29 1.69 -1.07
N GLN A 126 -2.62 1.12 -2.22
CA GLN A 126 -3.65 1.65 -3.10
C GLN A 126 -5.02 1.63 -2.41
N ALA A 127 -5.40 0.53 -1.78
CA ALA A 127 -6.66 0.40 -1.06
C ALA A 127 -6.76 1.42 0.09
N TYR A 128 -5.67 1.60 0.85
CA TYR A 128 -5.60 2.57 1.93
C TYR A 128 -5.66 4.02 1.45
N ASP A 129 -5.04 4.36 0.32
CA ASP A 129 -5.13 5.69 -0.30
C ASP A 129 -6.58 6.00 -0.76
N GLU A 130 -7.26 5.02 -1.35
CA GLU A 130 -8.69 5.16 -1.69
C GLU A 130 -9.57 5.36 -0.45
N PHE A 131 -9.28 4.63 0.63
CA PHE A 131 -9.96 4.81 1.90
C PHE A 131 -9.70 6.20 2.50
N CYS A 132 -8.46 6.68 2.48
CA CYS A 132 -8.12 8.02 2.96
C CYS A 132 -8.85 9.12 2.19
N LYS A 133 -8.97 8.98 0.86
CA LYS A 133 -9.75 9.91 0.03
C LYS A 133 -11.24 9.87 0.37
N PHE A 134 -11.80 8.67 0.55
CA PHE A 134 -13.18 8.51 0.98
C PHE A 134 -13.42 9.16 2.34
N ARG A 135 -12.54 8.91 3.32
CA ARG A 135 -12.62 9.48 4.65
C ARG A 135 -12.58 11.00 4.62
N ALA A 136 -11.66 11.59 3.86
CA ALA A 136 -11.56 13.03 3.69
C ALA A 136 -12.83 13.63 3.06
N ALA A 137 -13.39 12.98 2.04
CA ALA A 137 -14.62 13.42 1.38
C ALA A 137 -15.84 13.34 2.32
N GLU A 138 -15.93 12.27 3.12
CA GLU A 138 -17.07 12.07 4.01
C GLU A 138 -17.01 13.00 5.23
N ILE A 139 -15.80 13.28 5.76
CA ILE A 139 -15.58 14.31 6.77
C ILE A 139 -15.98 15.69 6.23
N ALA A 140 -15.61 16.03 4.99
CA ALA A 140 -15.99 17.30 4.38
C ALA A 140 -17.52 17.43 4.19
N ARG A 141 -18.22 16.31 4.01
CA ARG A 141 -19.68 16.27 3.80
C ARG A 141 -20.49 16.23 5.11
N ARG A 142 -20.05 15.44 6.10
CA ARG A 142 -20.80 15.16 7.34
C ARG A 142 -20.29 15.94 8.56
N GLY A 143 -19.09 16.51 8.48
CA GLY A 143 -18.44 17.26 9.57
C GLY A 143 -17.32 16.46 10.25
N ALA A 144 -16.44 17.17 10.96
CA ALA A 144 -15.23 16.60 11.60
C ALA A 144 -15.49 15.62 12.74
N GLU A 145 -16.72 15.53 13.25
CA GLU A 145 -17.12 14.63 14.33
C GLU A 145 -17.38 13.19 13.84
N THR A 146 -17.41 12.96 12.52
CA THR A 146 -17.56 11.61 11.98
C THR A 146 -16.20 10.95 11.78
N SER A 147 -16.06 9.70 12.23
CA SER A 147 -14.97 8.79 11.87
C SER A 147 -15.49 7.72 10.90
N PRO A 148 -15.39 7.93 9.57
CA PRO A 148 -15.73 6.91 8.59
C PRO A 148 -14.82 5.69 8.76
N SER A 149 -15.44 4.53 8.96
CA SER A 149 -14.73 3.25 9.13
C SER A 149 -14.53 2.53 7.80
N LYS A 150 -13.66 1.51 7.77
CA LYS A 150 -13.53 0.58 6.63
C LYS A 150 -14.88 -0.06 6.25
N ALA A 151 -15.74 -0.36 7.23
CA ALA A 151 -17.06 -0.92 6.97
C ALA A 151 -17.96 0.04 6.18
N ASP A 152 -17.94 1.34 6.50
CA ASP A 152 -18.69 2.36 5.78
C ASP A 152 -18.19 2.52 4.34
N TRP A 153 -16.88 2.46 4.16
CA TRP A 153 -16.25 2.50 2.85
C TRP A 153 -16.65 1.29 1.99
N LEU A 154 -16.58 0.07 2.55
CA LEU A 154 -16.96 -1.16 1.87
C LEU A 154 -18.45 -1.16 1.48
N GLU A 155 -19.34 -0.68 2.35
CA GLU A 155 -20.77 -0.57 2.04
C GLU A 155 -21.01 0.44 0.91
N THR A 156 -20.26 1.56 0.89
CA THR A 156 -20.31 2.53 -0.21
C THR A 156 -19.86 1.90 -1.53
N LYS A 157 -18.71 1.21 -1.54
CA LYS A 157 -18.18 0.51 -2.72
C LYS A 157 -19.15 -0.56 -3.25
N LYS A 158 -19.80 -1.30 -2.34
CA LYS A 158 -20.84 -2.27 -2.67
C LYS A 158 -22.04 -1.61 -3.34
N GLN A 159 -22.51 -0.47 -2.83
CA GLN A 159 -23.61 0.28 -3.42
C GLN A 159 -23.25 0.80 -4.81
N GLU A 160 -22.05 1.36 -5.00
CA GLU A 160 -21.53 1.78 -6.30
C GLU A 160 -21.51 0.63 -7.31
N LEU A 161 -21.03 -0.54 -6.90
CA LEU A 161 -21.01 -1.74 -7.74
C LEU A 161 -22.43 -2.18 -8.14
N PHE A 162 -23.39 -2.14 -7.21
CA PHE A 162 -24.79 -2.45 -7.51
C PHE A 162 -25.41 -1.45 -8.49
N LEU A 163 -25.14 -0.15 -8.33
CA LEU A 163 -25.61 0.89 -9.23
C LEU A 163 -25.00 0.73 -10.62
N TRP A 164 -23.69 0.47 -10.71
CA TRP A 164 -23.00 0.18 -11.95
C TRP A 164 -23.61 -1.03 -12.68
N MET A 165 -23.84 -2.14 -11.97
CA MET A 165 -24.50 -3.32 -12.53
C MET A 165 -25.93 -3.01 -13.02
N ARG A 166 -26.70 -2.21 -12.28
CA ARG A 166 -28.06 -1.80 -12.69
C ARG A 166 -28.02 -0.95 -13.95
N ARG A 167 -27.12 0.04 -14.03
CA ARG A 167 -26.92 0.87 -15.23
C ARG A 167 -26.56 0.01 -16.44
N ARG A 168 -25.58 -0.90 -16.30
CA ARG A 168 -25.16 -1.79 -17.39
C ARG A 168 -26.28 -2.74 -17.86
N ARG A 169 -27.14 -3.22 -16.96
CA ARG A 169 -28.32 -4.01 -17.33
C ARG A 169 -29.38 -3.18 -18.06
N ALA A 170 -29.56 -1.91 -17.68
CA ALA A 170 -30.49 -1.01 -18.34
C ALA A 170 -30.02 -0.67 -19.77
N GLU A 171 -28.73 -0.37 -19.95
CA GLU A 171 -28.11 -0.11 -21.27
C GLU A 171 -28.24 -1.31 -22.23
N ARG A 172 -28.06 -2.54 -21.74
CA ARG A 172 -28.30 -3.75 -22.55
C ARG A 172 -29.76 -3.90 -22.98
N ARG A 173 -30.71 -3.46 -22.15
CA ARG A 173 -32.14 -3.52 -22.48
C ARG A 173 -32.58 -2.40 -23.42
N SER A 174 -31.94 -1.22 -23.37
CA SER A 174 -32.25 -0.10 -24.26
C SER A 174 -31.51 -0.17 -25.60
N GLY A 175 -30.32 -0.79 -25.66
CA GLY A 175 -29.55 -1.00 -26.89
C GLY A 175 -29.95 -2.23 -27.72
N GLY A 176 -30.86 -3.06 -27.21
CA GLY A 176 -31.34 -4.29 -27.85
C GLY A 176 -32.64 -4.10 -28.64
N GLY A 177 -32.63 -3.19 -29.61
CA GLY A 177 -33.65 -3.15 -30.65
C GLY A 177 -33.46 -4.29 -31.64
N GLY A 178 -34.19 -5.40 -31.44
CA GLY A 178 -34.40 -6.45 -32.43
C GLY A 178 -33.79 -7.80 -32.07
N GLY A 179 -34.63 -8.81 -31.76
CA GLY A 179 -34.22 -10.21 -31.98
C GLY A 179 -34.72 -11.30 -31.03
N PHE A 180 -35.26 -11.02 -29.84
CA PHE A 180 -35.56 -12.11 -28.87
C PHE A 180 -36.94 -12.04 -28.18
N ARG A 181 -37.94 -11.45 -28.83
CA ARG A 181 -39.34 -11.52 -28.35
C ARG A 181 -40.17 -12.51 -29.17
N SER A 182 -39.89 -13.81 -29.09
CA SER A 182 -40.83 -14.82 -29.62
C SER A 182 -40.75 -16.24 -29.01
N ILE A 183 -40.09 -16.47 -27.87
CA ILE A 183 -39.97 -17.85 -27.32
C ILE A 183 -41.03 -18.17 -26.24
N PHE A 184 -41.70 -17.17 -25.67
CA PHE A 184 -42.77 -17.39 -24.69
C PHE A 184 -44.06 -16.70 -25.10
N ARG A 185 -44.76 -17.29 -26.08
CA ARG A 185 -46.19 -17.09 -26.25
C ARG A 185 -46.88 -18.42 -25.95
N PRO A 186 -47.68 -18.55 -24.88
CA PRO A 186 -48.49 -19.74 -24.69
C PRO A 186 -49.55 -19.71 -25.80
N GLY A 187 -49.54 -20.73 -26.65
CA GLY A 187 -50.60 -20.96 -27.63
C GLY A 187 -51.92 -21.20 -26.91
N GLY A 188 -52.97 -20.52 -27.39
CA GLY A 188 -54.36 -20.86 -27.06
C GLY A 188 -54.84 -22.06 -27.86
#